data_AF-A0A7S3H6J4-F1
#
_entry.id   AF-A0A7S3H6J4-F1
#
_cell.length_a   1.000
_cell.length_b   1.000
_cell.length_c   1.000
_cell.angle_alpha   90.00
_cell.angle_beta   90.00
_cell.angle_gamma   90.00
#
_symmetry.space_group_name_H-M   'P 1'
#
loop_
_entity.id
_entity.type
_entity.pdbx_description
1 polymer ?
#
loop_
_entity_poly.entity_id
_entity_poly.type
_entity_poly.pdbx_seq_one_letter_code
_entity_poly.pdbx_strand_id
1 'polypeptide(L)'
;KDNALEESSQPGSSDKPVLLYAHGWQRGAYKNPAPESFITSQEVYGEERDVAEPWLQAGYRVLCFMWVPFADESDLATAEQKIWTAGKDQVQRWRNRDGNFQDVRGATGIGQ
;
A
#
# COMPACT_ATOMS: atom_id res chain seq x y z
N LYS A 1 40.56 -12.27 22.28
CA LYS A 1 40.34 -11.93 20.85
C LYS A 1 38.90 -12.30 20.61
N ASP A 2 38.02 -11.35 20.89
CA ASP A 2 36.63 -11.65 21.18
C ASP A 2 35.86 -11.21 19.95
N ASN A 3 35.49 -12.20 19.12
CA ASN A 3 34.57 -12.01 18.01
C ASN A 3 33.16 -11.96 18.61
N ALA A 4 32.71 -10.75 18.97
CA ALA A 4 31.28 -10.50 19.10
C ALA A 4 30.69 -10.46 17.69
N LEU A 5 29.90 -11.48 17.37
CA LEU A 5 29.04 -11.52 16.20
C LEU A 5 28.09 -10.33 16.28
N GLU A 6 28.06 -9.51 15.23
CA GLU A 6 27.05 -8.46 15.07
C GLU A 6 25.67 -9.11 15.14
N GLU A 7 24.93 -8.79 16.20
CA GLU A 7 23.50 -9.05 16.30
C GLU A 7 22.84 -8.30 15.15
N SER A 8 22.41 -9.04 14.12
CA SER A 8 21.52 -8.52 13.09
C SER A 8 20.28 -8.00 13.82
N SER A 9 20.11 -6.68 13.86
CA SER A 9 18.92 -6.05 14.43
C SER A 9 17.68 -6.67 13.81
N GLN A 10 16.95 -7.47 14.58
CA GLN A 10 15.56 -7.80 14.29
C GLN A 10 14.83 -6.49 13.94
N PRO A 11 13.91 -6.47 12.96
CA PRO A 11 13.16 -5.26 12.64
C PRO A 11 12.47 -4.77 13.93
N GLY A 12 13.07 -3.75 14.53
CA GLY A 12 12.99 -3.50 15.95
C GLY A 12 11.60 -3.09 16.38
N SER A 13 11.22 -3.50 17.58
CA SER A 13 10.14 -2.86 18.34
C SER A 13 10.49 -1.40 18.56
N SER A 14 10.17 -0.55 17.58
CA SER A 14 10.22 0.89 17.74
C SER A 14 8.97 1.31 18.51
N ASP A 15 9.16 1.93 19.67
CA ASP A 15 8.08 2.53 20.48
C ASP A 15 7.42 3.74 19.78
N LYS A 16 7.86 4.10 18.57
CA LYS A 16 7.26 5.17 17.77
C LYS A 16 5.90 4.72 17.23
N PRO A 17 4.85 5.53 17.42
CA PRO A 17 3.54 5.25 16.84
C PRO A 17 3.62 5.21 15.30
N VAL A 18 2.72 4.45 14.68
CA VAL A 18 2.66 4.30 13.23
C VAL A 18 1.36 4.92 12.73
N LEU A 19 1.46 5.80 11.74
CA LEU A 19 0.34 6.20 10.91
C LEU A 19 0.38 5.36 9.63
N LEU A 20 -0.63 4.52 9.41
CA LEU A 20 -0.80 3.76 8.18
C LEU A 20 -1.95 4.36 7.39
N TYR A 21 -1.66 4.88 6.20
CA TYR A 21 -2.67 5.26 5.23
C TYR A 21 -2.93 4.11 4.26
N ALA A 22 -4.21 3.78 4.07
CA ALA A 22 -4.69 2.90 3.02
C ALA A 22 -5.93 3.57 2.41
N HIS A 23 -5.90 3.85 1.11
CA HIS A 23 -7.03 4.45 0.40
C HIS A 23 -8.21 3.46 0.28
N GLY A 24 -9.37 3.95 -0.17
CA GLY A 24 -10.58 3.14 -0.36
C GLY A 24 -10.66 2.42 -1.71
N TRP A 25 -11.84 1.89 -2.04
CA TRP A 25 -12.14 1.38 -3.39
C TRP A 25 -12.06 2.51 -4.43
N GLN A 26 -11.40 2.24 -5.56
CA GLN A 26 -11.21 3.25 -6.62
C GLN A 26 -11.35 2.61 -8.00
N ARG A 27 -12.57 2.62 -8.53
CA ARG A 27 -12.90 2.06 -9.83
C ARG A 27 -12.14 2.73 -10.98
N GLY A 28 -11.48 1.94 -11.81
CA GLY A 28 -10.72 2.33 -13.00
C GLY A 28 -9.30 2.83 -12.73
N ALA A 29 -8.83 2.82 -11.48
CA ALA A 29 -7.49 3.25 -11.10
C ALA A 29 -6.35 2.45 -11.76
N TYR A 30 -6.58 1.20 -12.17
CA TYR A 30 -5.58 0.37 -12.89
C TYR A 30 -5.10 1.00 -14.20
N LYS A 31 -5.93 1.87 -14.82
CA LYS A 31 -5.61 2.52 -16.10
C LYS A 31 -4.53 3.58 -15.96
N ASN A 32 -4.47 4.23 -14.81
CA ASN A 32 -3.47 5.23 -14.49
C ASN A 32 -3.09 5.12 -13.01
N PRO A 33 -2.29 4.10 -12.64
CA PRO A 33 -1.88 3.92 -11.26
C PRO A 33 -0.84 5.02 -10.95
N ALA A 34 -1.33 6.14 -10.44
CA ALA A 34 -0.47 7.12 -9.79
C ALA A 34 0.02 6.50 -8.46
N PRO A 35 1.30 6.72 -8.09
CA PRO A 35 1.73 6.36 -6.75
C PRO A 35 0.87 7.08 -5.72
N GLU A 36 0.40 6.34 -4.71
CA GLU A 36 -0.22 6.95 -3.54
C GLU A 36 0.79 7.85 -2.83
N SER A 37 0.39 9.08 -2.51
CA SER A 37 1.28 10.12 -2.01
C SER A 37 0.56 11.01 -1.00
N PHE A 38 1.34 11.58 -0.08
CA PHE A 38 0.88 12.62 0.85
C PHE A 38 1.10 14.04 0.32
N ILE A 39 1.65 14.18 -0.89
CA ILE A 39 1.84 15.48 -1.53
C ILE A 39 0.54 15.92 -2.17
N THR A 40 0.02 17.08 -1.76
CA THR A 40 -1.16 17.71 -2.39
C THR A 40 -0.84 18.14 -3.82
N SER A 41 -1.80 18.04 -4.73
CA SER A 41 -1.62 18.57 -6.08
C SER A 41 -1.75 20.10 -6.10
N GLN A 42 -0.85 20.76 -6.82
CA GLN A 42 -0.93 22.20 -7.02
C GLN A 42 -2.23 22.62 -7.72
N GLU A 43 -2.74 21.79 -8.64
CA GLU A 43 -3.98 22.05 -9.37
C GLU A 43 -5.20 22.19 -8.45
N VAL A 44 -5.27 21.37 -7.39
CA VAL A 44 -6.42 21.35 -6.48
C VAL A 44 -6.22 22.29 -5.28
N TYR A 45 -4.99 22.40 -4.78
CA TYR A 45 -4.69 23.07 -3.50
C TYR A 45 -3.91 24.38 -3.64
N GLY A 46 -3.52 24.77 -4.86
CA GLY A 46 -2.74 26.00 -5.12
C GLY A 46 -1.26 25.91 -4.79
N GLU A 47 -0.85 24.88 -4.04
CA GLU A 47 0.52 24.59 -3.66
C GLU A 47 0.70 23.10 -3.34
N GLU A 48 1.93 22.62 -3.50
CA GLU A 48 2.32 21.29 -3.06
C GLU A 48 2.70 21.34 -1.57
N ARG A 49 2.03 20.52 -0.77
CA ARG A 49 2.32 20.34 0.65
C ARG A 49 2.34 18.86 0.98
N ASP A 50 3.30 18.46 1.80
CA ASP A 50 3.30 17.12 2.39
C ASP A 50 2.38 17.09 3.62
N VAL A 51 1.24 16.43 3.51
CA VAL A 51 0.28 16.31 4.63
C VAL A 51 0.75 15.31 5.70
N ALA A 52 1.80 14.52 5.44
CA ALA A 52 2.41 13.65 6.43
C ALA A 52 3.40 14.39 7.35
N GLU A 53 3.88 15.57 6.95
CA GLU A 53 4.91 16.32 7.67
C GLU A 53 4.59 16.55 9.16
N PRO A 54 3.37 16.97 9.57
CA PRO A 54 3.06 17.14 10.99
C PRO A 54 3.19 15.84 11.81
N TRP A 55 2.89 14.69 11.21
CA TRP A 55 3.00 13.38 11.86
C TRP A 55 4.45 12.95 12.01
N LEU A 56 5.25 13.16 10.97
CA LEU A 56 6.69 12.92 11.00
C LEU A 56 7.35 13.77 12.10
N GLN A 57 6.99 15.06 12.19
CA GLN A 57 7.46 15.97 13.25
C GLN A 57 7.02 15.54 14.66
N ALA A 58 5.83 14.96 14.78
CA ALA A 58 5.33 14.37 16.04
C ALA A 58 5.99 13.02 16.39
N GLY A 59 6.94 12.55 15.59
CA GLY A 59 7.71 11.32 15.86
C GLY A 59 7.04 10.03 15.36
N TYR A 60 5.99 10.13 14.54
CA TYR A 60 5.35 8.97 13.93
C TYR A 60 6.21 8.39 12.81
N ARG A 61 6.08 7.08 12.58
CA ARG A 61 6.42 6.47 11.29
C ARG A 61 5.18 6.54 10.41
N VAL A 62 5.29 7.17 9.25
CA VAL A 62 4.17 7.27 8.31
C VAL A 62 4.38 6.27 7.17
N LEU A 63 3.39 5.42 6.93
CA LEU A 63 3.39 4.40 5.89
C LEU A 63 2.21 4.65 4.95
N CYS A 64 2.48 4.57 3.64
CA CYS A 64 1.48 4.68 2.59
C CYS A 64 1.34 3.34 1.88
N PHE A 65 0.16 2.72 1.98
CA PHE A 65 -0.10 1.45 1.33
C PHE A 65 -0.76 1.66 -0.03
N MET A 66 0.01 1.40 -1.09
CA MET A 66 -0.49 1.41 -2.47
C MET A 66 -1.33 0.15 -2.74
N TRP A 67 -2.62 0.20 -2.44
CA TRP A 67 -3.53 -0.96 -2.58
C TRP A 67 -4.34 -0.94 -3.89
N VAL A 68 -4.19 0.09 -4.73
CA VAL A 68 -4.85 0.25 -6.05
C VAL A 68 -4.97 -1.05 -6.86
N PRO A 69 -3.92 -1.89 -7.00
CA PRO A 69 -4.04 -3.14 -7.79
C PRO A 69 -5.11 -4.10 -7.27
N PHE A 70 -5.40 -4.06 -5.97
CA PHE A 70 -6.41 -4.87 -5.31
C PHE A 70 -7.77 -4.15 -5.18
N ALA A 71 -7.78 -2.82 -5.26
CA ALA A 71 -8.89 -1.89 -5.00
C ALA A 71 -9.86 -1.62 -6.13
N ASP A 72 -9.68 -2.28 -7.26
CA ASP A 72 -10.27 -1.86 -8.53
C ASP A 72 -11.08 -2.98 -9.21
N GLU A 73 -11.92 -3.64 -8.42
CA GLU A 73 -12.98 -4.48 -8.99
C GLU A 73 -14.12 -3.62 -9.54
N SER A 74 -14.94 -4.20 -10.41
CA SER A 74 -16.05 -3.50 -11.10
C SER A 74 -17.03 -2.82 -10.17
N ASP A 75 -17.17 -3.35 -8.95
CA ASP A 75 -18.12 -2.96 -7.92
C ASP A 75 -17.54 -3.23 -6.53
N LEU A 76 -18.11 -2.53 -5.54
CA LEU A 76 -17.68 -2.60 -4.14
C LEU A 76 -17.85 -3.99 -3.55
N ALA A 77 -18.94 -4.70 -3.85
CA ALA A 77 -19.21 -6.02 -3.29
C ALA A 77 -18.16 -7.05 -3.72
N THR A 78 -17.74 -7.01 -4.99
CA THR A 78 -16.66 -7.85 -5.51
C THR A 78 -15.31 -7.49 -4.87
N ALA A 79 -15.04 -6.19 -4.69
CA ALA A 79 -13.82 -5.73 -4.00
C ALA A 79 -13.78 -6.18 -2.54
N GLU A 80 -14.91 -6.08 -1.83
CA GLU A 80 -15.06 -6.56 -0.45
C GLU A 80 -14.90 -8.07 -0.35
N GLN A 81 -15.56 -8.83 -1.24
CA GLN A 81 -15.45 -10.29 -1.24
C GLN A 81 -13.99 -10.74 -1.40
N LYS A 82 -13.23 -10.06 -2.24
CA LYS A 82 -11.81 -10.32 -2.47
C LYS A 82 -10.93 -10.04 -1.24
N ILE A 83 -11.27 -9.07 -0.40
CA ILE A 83 -10.54 -8.81 0.86
C ILE A 83 -10.93 -9.83 1.92
N TRP A 84 -12.24 -10.07 2.09
CA TRP A 84 -12.78 -10.74 3.27
C TRP A 84 -12.93 -12.25 3.11
N THR A 85 -12.89 -12.78 1.89
CA THR A 85 -13.04 -14.22 1.64
C THR A 85 -11.67 -14.89 1.60
N ALA A 86 -11.29 -15.55 2.69
CA ALA A 86 -10.09 -16.38 2.74
C ALA A 86 -10.40 -17.80 2.22
N GLY A 87 -9.55 -18.36 1.34
CA GLY A 87 -9.69 -19.72 0.87
C GLY A 87 -8.53 -20.15 -0.04
N LYS A 88 -8.22 -21.45 -0.05
CA LYS A 88 -7.11 -22.02 -0.86
C LYS A 88 -7.31 -21.84 -2.36
N ASP A 89 -8.56 -21.65 -2.79
CA ASP A 89 -8.94 -21.51 -4.20
C ASP A 89 -9.22 -20.04 -4.60
N GLN A 90 -9.11 -19.10 -3.65
CA GLN A 90 -9.30 -17.66 -3.89
C GLN A 90 -7.93 -17.00 -4.04
N VAL A 91 -7.46 -16.94 -5.29
CA VAL A 91 -6.24 -16.22 -5.64
C VAL A 91 -6.52 -14.72 -5.59
N GLN A 92 -5.81 -14.00 -4.72
CA GLN A 92 -5.79 -12.53 -4.77
C GLN A 92 -5.33 -12.13 -6.16
N ARG A 93 -6.13 -11.42 -6.92
CA ARG A 93 -5.77 -10.99 -8.28
C ARG A 93 -5.65 -9.48 -8.37
N TRP A 94 -4.84 -8.96 -9.27
CA TRP A 94 -4.82 -7.53 -9.60
C TRP A 94 -5.06 -7.33 -11.08
N ARG A 95 -5.40 -6.11 -11.47
CA ARG A 95 -5.63 -5.76 -12.87
C ARG A 95 -4.48 -4.92 -13.37
N ASN A 96 -3.82 -5.35 -14.45
CA ASN A 96 -2.76 -4.59 -15.07
C ASN A 96 -3.31 -3.42 -15.91
N ARG A 97 -2.43 -2.54 -16.41
CA ARG A 97 -2.83 -1.37 -17.21
C ARG A 97 -3.63 -1.70 -18.47
N ASP A 98 -3.42 -2.88 -19.04
CA ASP A 98 -4.15 -3.39 -20.20
C ASP A 98 -5.54 -3.95 -19.85
N GLY A 99 -5.88 -3.99 -18.57
CA GLY A 99 -7.14 -4.53 -18.08
C GLY A 99 -7.17 -6.05 -17.91
N ASN A 100 -6.02 -6.72 -17.98
CA ASN A 100 -5.88 -8.16 -17.77
C ASN A 100 -5.69 -8.47 -16.29
N PHE A 101 -6.36 -9.53 -15.81
CA PHE A 101 -6.19 -10.01 -14.43
C PHE A 101 -4.89 -10.79 -14.28
N GLN A 102 -4.22 -10.56 -13.16
CA GLN A 102 -2.97 -11.18 -12.75
C GLN A 102 -3.16 -11.80 -11.37
N ASP A 103 -2.91 -13.10 -11.28
CA ASP A 103 -3.02 -13.87 -10.06
C ASP A 103 -1.80 -13.63 -9.15
N VAL A 104 -2.02 -13.21 -7.90
CA VAL A 104 -1.00 -13.11 -6.85
C VAL A 104 -0.99 -14.42 -6.07
N ARG A 105 -0.02 -15.27 -6.39
CA ARG A 105 0.24 -16.51 -5.65
C ARG A 105 1.39 -16.29 -4.67
N GLY A 106 1.06 -16.05 -3.40
CA GLY A 106 2.04 -15.88 -2.33
C GLY A 106 2.81 -14.54 -2.36
N ALA A 107 3.65 -14.32 -1.34
CA ALA A 107 4.34 -13.06 -1.07
C ALA A 107 5.40 -12.64 -2.11
N THR A 108 5.63 -13.41 -3.16
CA THR A 108 6.65 -13.18 -4.19
C THR A 108 6.14 -12.46 -5.44
N GLY A 109 4.87 -12.07 -5.49
CA GLY A 109 4.21 -11.57 -6.70
C GLY A 109 3.98 -10.06 -6.80
N ILE A 110 4.55 -9.23 -5.93
CA ILE A 110 4.38 -7.77 -5.99
C ILE A 110 5.75 -7.13 -6.20
N GLY A 111 6.06 -6.70 -7.43
CA GLY A 111 7.24 -5.89 -7.74
C GLY A 111 8.15 -6.37 -8.89
N GLN A 112 7.60 -6.95 -9.96
CA GLN A 112 8.32 -7.06 -11.24
C GLN A 112 7.63 -6.23 -12.31
#